data_AF-A0A833D5J1-F1
#
_entry.id   AF-A0A833D5J1-F1
#
_cell.length_a   1.000
_cell.length_b   1.000
_cell.length_c   1.000
_cell.angle_alpha   90.00
_cell.angle_beta   90.00
_cell.angle_gamma   90.00
#
_symmetry.space_group_name_H-M   'P 1'
#
loop_
_entity.id
_entity.type
_entity.pdbx_description
1 polymer ?
#
loop_
_entity_poly.entity_id
_entity_poly.type
_entity_poly.pdbx_seq_one_letter_code
_entity_poly.pdbx_strand_id
1 'polypeptide(L)'
;MSNADQNAAKGFDPKRRRALQDMARHAVGAAAIGASIVAVARQSKALPAETLRPPGALAEAEFSAACVRCGLCVRACPYKTLKLAEIGDGPAIGTPYFIARDIPCEMCEDIPCVKACPTGALAKSLTVIDKARMGTAAIVSRETCLNLLGLRCDVCYRVCPVIDKAITLERTHNARTDKHAVFEPVVHADACTGCGKCEKSCVLEVAAIKVLPLAIATGRIGEHYKLGWEEKKKAGRELVPDIIKLPTRAPEVTK
;
A
#
# COMPACT_ATOMS: atom_id res chain seq x y z
N MET A 1 -18.78 49.62 -73.36
CA MET A 1 -18.55 49.98 -71.94
C MET A 1 -19.43 49.10 -71.07
N SER A 2 -18.86 48.07 -70.45
CA SER A 2 -19.50 47.31 -69.37
C SER A 2 -18.41 46.70 -68.50
N ASN A 3 -18.43 47.07 -67.23
CA ASN A 3 -17.68 46.45 -66.14
C ASN A 3 -18.22 45.04 -65.88
N ALA A 4 -17.35 44.04 -65.85
CA ALA A 4 -17.48 42.72 -65.20
C ALA A 4 -16.23 41.92 -65.59
N ASP A 5 -15.41 41.33 -64.74
CA ASP A 5 -15.45 41.09 -63.31
C ASP A 5 -14.00 41.06 -62.82
N GLN A 6 -13.67 41.94 -61.88
CA GLN A 6 -12.49 41.81 -61.05
C GLN A 6 -12.76 40.74 -59.98
N ASN A 7 -12.90 39.48 -60.39
CA ASN A 7 -12.77 38.37 -59.45
C ASN A 7 -11.33 37.89 -59.51
N ALA A 8 -10.45 38.67 -58.87
CA ALA A 8 -9.16 38.18 -58.44
C ALA A 8 -9.45 36.95 -57.57
N ALA A 9 -9.31 35.76 -58.15
CA ALA A 9 -9.23 34.54 -57.39
C ALA A 9 -8.19 34.81 -56.30
N LYS A 10 -8.63 34.90 -55.03
CA LYS A 10 -7.74 34.94 -53.87
C LYS A 10 -6.94 33.65 -53.93
N GLY A 11 -5.86 33.71 -54.67
CA GLY A 11 -5.08 32.57 -55.11
C GLY A 11 -4.59 31.86 -53.88
N PHE A 12 -4.86 30.57 -53.81
CA PHE A 12 -4.24 29.64 -52.90
C PHE A 12 -2.73 29.90 -52.87
N ASP A 13 -2.21 30.51 -51.79
CA ASP A 13 -0.78 30.77 -51.64
C ASP A 13 -0.11 29.52 -51.03
N PRO A 14 0.64 28.73 -51.83
CA PRO A 14 1.30 27.53 -51.35
C PRO A 14 2.34 27.82 -50.27
N LYS A 15 2.91 29.03 -50.20
CA LYS A 15 3.86 29.42 -49.15
C LYS A 15 3.14 29.63 -47.82
N ARG A 16 1.99 30.32 -47.82
CA ARG A 16 1.16 30.51 -46.61
C ARG A 16 0.60 29.19 -46.08
N ARG A 17 0.19 28.26 -46.97
CA ARG A 17 -0.23 26.91 -46.58
C ARG A 17 0.92 26.11 -45.96
N ARG A 18 2.11 26.13 -46.55
CA ARG A 18 3.30 25.47 -45.98
C ARG A 18 3.65 26.02 -44.60
N ALA A 19 3.67 27.35 -44.44
CA ALA A 19 3.93 27.98 -43.16
C ALA A 19 2.92 27.55 -42.07
N LEU A 20 1.62 27.49 -42.38
CA LEU A 20 0.60 27.01 -41.44
C LEU A 20 0.75 25.51 -41.13
N GLN A 21 1.11 24.69 -42.12
CA GLN A 21 1.37 23.25 -41.90
C GLN A 21 2.61 23.02 -41.03
N ASP A 22 3.67 23.79 -41.23
CA ASP A 22 4.90 23.69 -40.44
C ASP A 22 4.66 24.20 -39.00
N MET A 23 3.94 25.31 -38.82
CA MET A 23 3.50 25.76 -37.50
C MET A 23 2.67 24.70 -36.76
N ALA A 24 1.71 24.06 -37.45
CA ALA A 24 0.89 23.00 -36.86
C ALA A 24 1.74 21.79 -36.45
N ARG A 25 2.70 21.36 -37.29
CA ARG A 25 3.63 20.26 -36.97
C ARG A 25 4.49 20.58 -35.76
N HIS A 26 5.05 21.78 -35.68
CA HIS A 26 5.86 22.19 -34.53
C HIS A 26 5.02 22.34 -33.25
N ALA A 27 3.81 22.88 -33.35
CA ALA A 27 2.89 22.99 -32.21
C ALA A 27 2.51 21.61 -31.66
N VAL A 28 2.17 20.66 -32.53
CA VAL A 28 1.86 19.28 -32.12
C VAL A 28 3.09 18.58 -31.56
N GLY A 29 4.26 18.75 -32.17
CA GLY A 29 5.52 18.20 -31.65
C GLY A 29 5.87 18.73 -30.27
N ALA A 30 5.78 20.05 -30.07
CA ALA A 30 6.03 20.69 -28.78
C ALA A 30 5.00 20.26 -27.72
N ALA A 31 3.72 20.16 -28.08
CA ALA A 31 2.67 19.67 -27.19
C ALA A 31 2.90 18.20 -26.79
N ALA A 32 3.30 17.34 -27.74
CA ALA A 32 3.59 15.94 -27.46
C ALA A 32 4.80 15.77 -26.53
N ILE A 33 5.88 16.54 -26.76
CA ILE A 33 7.04 16.56 -25.87
C ILE A 33 6.66 17.09 -24.48
N GLY A 34 5.93 18.20 -24.43
CA GLY A 34 5.44 18.78 -23.18
C GLY A 34 4.57 17.81 -22.38
N ALA A 35 3.63 17.13 -23.04
CA ALA A 35 2.80 16.10 -22.43
C ALA A 35 3.63 14.92 -21.91
N SER A 36 4.65 14.50 -22.67
CA SER A 36 5.55 13.40 -22.27
C SER A 36 6.35 13.77 -21.01
N ILE A 37 6.89 14.99 -20.95
CA ILE A 37 7.61 15.49 -19.77
C ILE A 37 6.68 15.55 -18.56
N VAL A 38 5.46 16.05 -18.73
CA VAL A 38 4.45 16.10 -17.65
C VAL A 38 4.08 14.69 -17.18
N ALA A 39 3.91 13.73 -18.09
CA ALA A 39 3.61 12.34 -17.73
C ALA A 39 4.75 11.71 -16.90
N VAL A 40 6.00 11.88 -17.32
CA VAL A 40 7.18 11.39 -16.58
C VAL A 40 7.33 12.08 -15.22
N ALA A 41 7.08 13.39 -15.15
CA ALA A 41 7.12 14.14 -13.90
C ALA A 41 6.04 13.67 -12.90
N ARG A 42 4.83 13.38 -13.38
CA ARG A 42 3.75 12.81 -12.56
C ARG A 42 4.08 11.40 -12.07
N GLN A 43 4.63 10.55 -12.94
CA GLN A 43 5.06 9.19 -12.55
C GLN A 43 6.14 9.23 -11.46
N SER A 44 7.03 10.21 -11.51
CA SER A 44 8.05 10.41 -10.46
C SER A 44 7.47 10.79 -9.09
N LYS A 45 6.18 11.19 -9.03
CA LYS A 45 5.42 11.45 -7.81
C LYS A 45 4.38 10.37 -7.50
N ALA A 46 4.25 9.34 -8.34
CA ALA A 46 3.19 8.35 -8.18
C ALA A 46 3.35 7.58 -6.86
N LEU A 47 2.24 7.54 -6.11
CA LEU A 47 2.05 6.80 -4.87
C LEU A 47 1.18 5.59 -5.20
N PRO A 48 1.74 4.40 -5.42
CA PRO A 48 0.90 3.23 -5.58
C PRO A 48 0.35 2.88 -4.22
N ALA A 49 -0.95 2.60 -4.22
CA ALA A 49 -1.65 2.08 -3.07
C ALA A 49 -1.00 0.78 -2.53
N GLU A 50 -0.19 0.06 -3.30
CA GLU A 50 0.25 -1.30 -2.95
C GLU A 50 1.77 -1.44 -2.72
N THR A 51 2.54 -0.34 -2.73
CA THR A 51 4.01 -0.46 -2.66
C THR A 51 4.54 -0.62 -1.24
N LEU A 52 5.21 -1.73 -0.99
CA LEU A 52 5.94 -1.96 0.26
C LEU A 52 7.35 -1.38 0.18
N ARG A 53 7.68 -0.53 1.14
CA ARG A 53 9.00 0.10 1.28
C ARG A 53 9.95 -0.75 2.14
N PRO A 54 11.28 -0.61 1.98
CA PRO A 54 12.24 -1.32 2.81
C PRO A 54 12.06 -1.07 4.32
N PRO A 55 12.64 -1.93 5.19
CA PRO A 55 12.66 -1.70 6.63
C PRO A 55 13.19 -0.31 6.97
N GLY A 56 12.50 0.37 7.90
CA GLY A 56 12.89 1.67 8.40
C GLY A 56 12.59 2.84 7.46
N ALA A 57 11.89 2.64 6.35
CA ALA A 57 11.45 3.75 5.52
C ALA A 57 10.63 4.77 6.34
N LEU A 58 10.92 6.05 6.14
CA LEU A 58 10.12 7.15 6.68
C LEU A 58 8.71 7.14 6.06
N ALA A 59 7.84 8.01 6.58
CA ALA A 59 6.54 8.25 5.96
C ALA A 59 6.74 8.63 4.49
N GLU A 60 5.85 8.17 3.61
CA GLU A 60 6.09 8.16 2.15
C GLU A 60 6.49 9.54 1.56
N ALA A 61 5.93 10.64 2.07
CA ALA A 61 6.30 12.00 1.66
C ALA A 61 7.75 12.37 2.09
N GLU A 62 8.11 12.07 3.33
CA GLU A 62 9.46 12.30 3.86
C GLU A 62 10.48 11.37 3.21
N PHE A 63 10.12 10.11 3.01
CA PHE A 63 10.92 9.13 2.29
C PHE A 63 11.23 9.62 0.87
N SER A 64 10.21 10.07 0.14
CA SER A 64 10.36 10.56 -1.23
C SER A 64 11.24 11.81 -1.30
N ALA A 65 11.20 12.67 -0.27
CA ALA A 65 12.04 13.85 -0.19
C ALA A 65 13.51 13.52 0.17
N ALA A 66 13.73 12.54 1.04
CA ALA A 66 15.07 12.16 1.52
C ALA A 66 15.79 11.15 0.59
N CYS A 67 15.05 10.37 -0.19
CA CYS A 67 15.61 9.31 -1.03
C CYS A 67 16.25 9.89 -2.29
N VAL A 68 17.59 9.85 -2.36
CA VAL A 68 18.37 10.26 -3.54
C VAL A 68 18.50 9.17 -4.61
N ARG A 69 17.74 8.07 -4.50
CA ARG A 69 17.67 7.00 -5.51
C ARG A 69 19.03 6.37 -5.86
N CYS A 70 19.94 6.30 -4.89
CA CYS A 70 21.30 5.77 -5.08
C CYS A 70 21.39 4.25 -5.23
N GLY A 71 20.33 3.49 -4.91
CA GLY A 71 20.32 2.03 -5.00
C GLY A 71 21.20 1.29 -3.99
N LEU A 72 21.83 1.98 -3.02
CA LEU A 72 22.72 1.35 -2.03
C LEU A 72 22.00 0.33 -1.15
N CYS A 73 20.78 0.61 -0.73
CA CYS A 73 19.95 -0.32 0.05
C CYS A 73 19.61 -1.60 -0.74
N VAL A 74 19.40 -1.49 -2.06
CA VAL A 74 19.14 -2.64 -2.94
C VAL A 74 20.39 -3.51 -3.06
N ARG A 75 21.56 -2.91 -3.30
CA ARG A 75 22.83 -3.66 -3.35
C ARG A 75 23.19 -4.33 -2.03
N ALA A 76 22.87 -3.68 -0.91
CA ALA A 76 23.13 -4.21 0.42
C ALA A 76 22.14 -5.31 0.85
N CYS A 77 21.05 -5.54 0.11
CA CYS A 77 20.08 -6.58 0.43
C CYS A 77 20.58 -7.97 -0.04
N PRO A 78 20.96 -8.89 0.86
CA PRO A 78 21.57 -10.16 0.47
C PRO A 78 20.58 -11.09 -0.27
N TYR A 79 19.28 -10.95 0.01
CA TYR A 79 18.22 -11.79 -0.54
C TYR A 79 17.58 -11.25 -1.82
N LYS A 80 18.05 -10.11 -2.32
CA LYS A 80 17.48 -9.45 -3.52
C LYS A 80 15.97 -9.18 -3.40
N THR A 81 15.47 -9.03 -2.17
CA THR A 81 14.09 -8.62 -1.87
C THR A 81 13.78 -7.26 -2.50
N LEU A 82 14.72 -6.31 -2.37
CA LEU A 82 14.53 -4.95 -2.82
C LEU A 82 14.89 -4.80 -4.30
N LYS A 83 14.07 -4.05 -5.04
CA LYS A 83 14.32 -3.60 -6.41
C LYS A 83 14.08 -2.09 -6.52
N LEU A 84 14.72 -1.45 -7.50
CA LEU A 84 14.43 -0.06 -7.84
C LEU A 84 13.23 -0.03 -8.78
N ALA A 85 12.30 0.90 -8.53
CA ALA A 85 11.13 1.07 -9.38
C ALA A 85 11.51 1.56 -10.77
N GLU A 86 11.01 0.86 -11.78
CA GLU A 86 11.09 1.27 -13.18
C GLU A 86 9.81 1.98 -13.63
N ILE A 87 9.79 2.42 -14.88
CA ILE A 87 8.61 3.07 -15.46
C ILE A 87 7.49 2.03 -15.55
N GLY A 88 6.34 2.32 -14.93
CA GLY A 88 5.16 1.44 -14.97
C GLY A 88 5.01 0.51 -13.77
N ASP A 89 6.04 0.38 -12.91
CA ASP A 89 5.96 -0.45 -11.69
C ASP A 89 4.95 0.09 -10.66
N GLY A 90 4.60 1.37 -10.79
CA GLY A 90 3.80 2.11 -9.82
C GLY A 90 4.64 3.12 -9.03
N PRO A 91 5.63 2.71 -8.22
CA PRO A 91 6.31 3.62 -7.30
C PRO A 91 7.07 4.70 -8.07
N ALA A 92 7.39 5.79 -7.37
CA ALA A 92 8.29 6.80 -7.90
C ALA A 92 9.57 6.16 -8.46
N ILE A 93 9.88 6.45 -9.72
CA ILE A 93 10.99 5.84 -10.46
C ILE A 93 12.30 5.96 -9.66
N GLY A 94 13.08 4.88 -9.62
CA GLY A 94 14.37 4.79 -8.92
C GLY A 94 14.26 4.70 -7.40
N THR A 95 13.06 4.63 -6.83
CA THR A 95 12.89 4.39 -5.39
C THR A 95 12.85 2.89 -5.08
N PRO A 96 13.43 2.44 -3.96
CA PRO A 96 13.43 1.03 -3.59
C PRO A 96 12.05 0.57 -3.10
N TYR A 97 11.66 -0.64 -3.48
CA TYR A 97 10.45 -1.32 -3.04
C TYR A 97 10.62 -2.84 -3.12
N PHE A 98 9.65 -3.59 -2.60
CA PHE A 98 9.56 -5.03 -2.80
C PHE A 98 8.11 -5.49 -2.97
N ILE A 99 7.95 -6.70 -3.52
CA ILE A 99 6.65 -7.37 -3.68
C ILE A 99 6.67 -8.59 -2.78
N ALA A 100 5.85 -8.56 -1.73
CA ALA A 100 5.81 -9.61 -0.69
C ALA A 100 5.56 -11.01 -1.27
N ARG A 101 4.67 -11.12 -2.28
CA ARG A 101 4.36 -12.39 -2.95
C ARG A 101 5.54 -12.98 -3.74
N ASP A 102 6.47 -12.16 -4.21
CA ASP A 102 7.61 -12.60 -5.02
C ASP A 102 8.77 -13.00 -4.13
N ILE A 103 9.36 -12.04 -3.43
CA ILE A 103 10.48 -12.22 -2.51
C ILE A 103 10.21 -11.33 -1.30
N PRO A 104 9.80 -11.89 -0.15
CA PRO A 104 9.52 -11.11 1.05
C PRO A 104 10.82 -10.59 1.70
N CYS A 105 10.68 -9.72 2.70
CA CYS A 105 11.78 -9.33 3.56
C CYS A 105 12.17 -10.49 4.48
N GLU A 106 13.44 -10.85 4.44
CA GLU A 106 14.01 -11.92 5.26
C GLU A 106 14.35 -11.52 6.70
N MET A 107 14.03 -10.28 7.10
CA MET A 107 14.19 -9.80 8.48
C MET A 107 15.62 -9.93 9.03
N CYS A 108 16.63 -9.54 8.24
CA CYS A 108 18.04 -9.57 8.65
C CYS A 108 18.27 -8.81 9.97
N GLU A 109 18.90 -9.45 10.96
CA GLU A 109 19.16 -8.86 12.29
C GLU A 109 20.01 -7.59 12.22
N ASP A 110 20.97 -7.55 11.29
CA ASP A 110 21.91 -6.45 11.13
C ASP A 110 21.39 -5.32 10.22
N ILE A 111 20.21 -5.48 9.62
CA ILE A 111 19.49 -4.49 8.81
C ILE A 111 20.42 -3.74 7.80
N PRO A 112 21.09 -4.46 6.88
CA PRO A 112 22.15 -3.90 6.05
C PRO A 112 21.62 -2.82 5.09
N CYS A 113 20.36 -2.93 4.68
CA CYS A 113 19.68 -1.94 3.84
C CYS A 113 19.60 -0.55 4.50
N VAL A 114 19.28 -0.49 5.81
CA VAL A 114 19.22 0.77 6.58
C VAL A 114 20.63 1.33 6.77
N LYS A 115 21.60 0.50 7.16
CA LYS A 115 23.00 0.91 7.35
C LYS A 115 23.60 1.51 6.08
N ALA A 116 23.27 0.94 4.92
CA ALA A 116 23.75 1.41 3.62
C ALA A 116 23.09 2.72 3.15
N CYS A 117 22.01 3.19 3.80
CA CYS A 117 21.33 4.43 3.41
C CYS A 117 22.12 5.67 3.86
N PRO A 118 22.66 6.50 2.94
CA PRO A 118 23.46 7.65 3.32
C PRO A 118 22.61 8.82 3.81
N THR A 119 21.41 9.01 3.24
CA THR A 119 20.58 10.21 3.46
C THR A 119 19.64 10.12 4.66
N GLY A 120 19.47 8.94 5.24
CA GLY A 120 18.48 8.73 6.31
C GLY A 120 17.04 8.58 5.81
N ALA A 121 16.82 8.39 4.51
CA ALA A 121 15.50 7.99 3.99
C ALA A 121 15.01 6.68 4.61
N LEU A 122 15.94 5.81 4.99
CA LEU A 122 15.71 4.71 5.92
C LEU A 122 16.26 5.13 7.29
N ALA A 123 15.39 5.14 8.30
CA ALA A 123 15.66 5.60 9.65
C ALA A 123 16.73 4.73 10.33
N LYS A 124 17.91 5.32 10.56
CA LYS A 124 19.04 4.67 11.26
C LYS A 124 18.74 4.33 12.73
N SER A 125 17.68 4.92 13.29
CA SER A 125 17.18 4.58 14.62
C SER A 125 16.55 3.18 14.68
N LEU A 126 16.21 2.57 13.55
CA LEU A 126 15.78 1.19 13.49
C LEU A 126 16.99 0.27 13.70
N THR A 127 17.17 -0.17 14.95
CA THR A 127 18.25 -1.10 15.36
C THR A 127 17.76 -2.52 15.60
N VAL A 128 16.45 -2.71 15.79
CA VAL A 128 15.80 -4.00 16.02
C VAL A 128 14.79 -4.24 14.90
N ILE A 129 14.99 -5.29 14.11
CA ILE A 129 14.21 -5.52 12.89
C ILE A 129 12.72 -5.75 13.16
N ASP A 130 12.35 -6.30 14.31
CA ASP A 130 10.95 -6.50 14.74
C ASP A 130 10.17 -5.19 14.94
N LYS A 131 10.87 -4.07 15.05
CA LYS A 131 10.26 -2.73 15.12
C LYS A 131 10.05 -2.11 13.74
N ALA A 132 10.45 -2.77 12.66
CA ALA A 132 10.19 -2.30 11.30
C ALA A 132 8.69 -2.22 11.04
N ARG A 133 8.26 -1.25 10.24
CA ARG A 133 6.87 -1.04 9.86
C ARG A 133 6.78 -0.80 8.36
N MET A 134 7.05 -1.85 7.57
CA MET A 134 7.01 -1.82 6.10
C MET A 134 5.58 -1.82 5.55
N GLY A 135 4.65 -2.38 6.32
CA GLY A 135 3.24 -2.56 6.00
C GLY A 135 2.55 -3.40 7.08
N THR A 136 1.30 -3.79 6.83
CA THR A 136 0.54 -4.67 7.70
C THR A 136 -0.14 -5.76 6.87
N ALA A 137 -0.06 -7.00 7.33
CA ALA A 137 -0.75 -8.10 6.71
C ALA A 137 -2.26 -8.05 7.04
N ALA A 138 -3.10 -8.35 6.07
CA ALA A 138 -4.54 -8.43 6.25
C ALA A 138 -5.09 -9.64 5.49
N ILE A 139 -6.06 -10.33 6.08
CA ILE A 139 -6.84 -11.35 5.36
C ILE A 139 -7.79 -10.60 4.42
N VAL A 140 -7.41 -10.49 3.15
CA VAL A 140 -8.17 -9.74 2.14
C VAL A 140 -9.31 -10.55 1.54
N SER A 141 -9.24 -11.88 1.59
CA SER A 141 -10.33 -12.77 1.16
C SER A 141 -10.62 -13.78 2.24
N ARG A 142 -11.67 -13.49 3.02
CA ARG A 142 -12.13 -14.38 4.09
C ARG A 142 -12.80 -15.64 3.52
N GLU A 143 -13.34 -15.54 2.31
CA GLU A 143 -14.09 -16.58 1.60
C GLU A 143 -13.19 -17.66 0.98
N THR A 144 -11.90 -17.36 0.78
CA THR A 144 -10.93 -18.30 0.20
C THR A 144 -9.89 -18.79 1.19
N CYS A 145 -9.73 -18.11 2.33
CA CYS A 145 -8.80 -18.52 3.38
C CYS A 145 -9.16 -19.91 3.93
N LEU A 146 -8.26 -20.89 3.76
CA LEU A 146 -8.49 -22.28 4.16
C LEU A 146 -8.86 -22.41 5.64
N ASN A 147 -8.20 -21.66 6.53
CA ASN A 147 -8.53 -21.66 7.96
C ASN A 147 -9.95 -21.19 8.26
N LEU A 148 -10.39 -20.10 7.60
CA LEU A 148 -11.75 -19.56 7.78
C LEU A 148 -12.82 -20.49 7.18
N LEU A 149 -12.47 -21.28 6.17
CA LEU A 149 -13.31 -22.35 5.63
C LEU A 149 -13.37 -23.61 6.53
N GLY A 150 -12.60 -23.65 7.61
CA GLY A 150 -12.52 -24.76 8.56
C GLY A 150 -11.53 -25.85 8.19
N LEU A 151 -10.66 -25.61 7.21
CA LEU A 151 -9.52 -26.48 6.89
C LEU A 151 -8.32 -26.09 7.75
N ARG A 152 -7.53 -27.06 8.21
CA ARG A 152 -6.36 -26.78 9.06
C ARG A 152 -5.18 -26.29 8.23
N CYS A 153 -4.92 -24.98 8.25
CA CYS A 153 -3.80 -24.34 7.55
C CYS A 153 -3.13 -23.27 8.44
N ASP A 154 -2.04 -23.61 9.11
CA ASP A 154 -1.33 -22.70 10.03
C ASP A 154 -0.06 -22.08 9.40
N VAL A 155 0.07 -22.12 8.08
CA VAL A 155 1.29 -21.72 7.36
C VAL A 155 1.65 -20.25 7.57
N CYS A 156 0.69 -19.33 7.42
CA CYS A 156 0.94 -17.89 7.60
C CYS A 156 1.34 -17.54 9.05
N TYR A 157 0.80 -18.28 10.02
CA TYR A 157 1.13 -18.14 11.43
C TYR A 157 2.54 -18.68 11.73
N ARG A 158 2.86 -19.91 11.30
CA ARG A 158 4.16 -20.55 11.55
C ARG A 158 5.34 -19.87 10.87
N VAL A 159 5.13 -19.28 9.69
CA VAL A 159 6.21 -18.58 8.97
C VAL A 159 6.47 -17.18 9.52
N CYS A 160 5.59 -16.66 10.38
CA CYS A 160 5.73 -15.32 10.93
C CYS A 160 6.96 -15.26 11.86
N PRO A 161 7.94 -14.36 11.60
CA PRO A 161 9.09 -14.20 12.51
C PRO A 161 8.70 -13.64 13.88
N VAL A 162 7.56 -12.97 13.95
CA VAL A 162 7.03 -12.31 15.15
C VAL A 162 5.73 -13.02 15.57
N ILE A 163 5.78 -14.36 15.55
CA ILE A 163 4.65 -15.24 15.93
C ILE A 163 4.13 -14.93 17.34
N ASP A 164 2.84 -15.18 17.56
CA ASP A 164 2.11 -14.90 18.82
C ASP A 164 1.99 -13.43 19.22
N LYS A 165 2.65 -12.52 18.47
CA LYS A 165 2.55 -11.08 18.64
C LYS A 165 1.96 -10.42 17.41
N ALA A 166 2.57 -10.60 16.24
CA ALA A 166 2.10 -10.03 14.99
C ALA A 166 0.90 -10.80 14.40
N ILE A 167 0.79 -12.09 14.69
CA ILE A 167 -0.31 -12.93 14.24
C ILE A 167 -0.64 -13.97 15.33
N THR A 168 -1.92 -14.11 15.64
CA THR A 168 -2.47 -15.15 16.53
C THR A 168 -3.46 -16.02 15.78
N LEU A 169 -3.76 -17.20 16.33
CA LEU A 169 -4.83 -18.07 15.85
C LEU A 169 -5.96 -18.07 16.87
N GLU A 170 -7.01 -17.30 16.59
CA GLU A 170 -8.19 -17.23 17.45
C GLU A 170 -9.14 -18.39 17.14
N ARG A 171 -9.52 -19.14 18.18
CA ARG A 171 -10.38 -20.31 18.03
C ARG A 171 -11.85 -19.91 18.10
N THR A 172 -12.60 -20.20 17.03
CA THR A 172 -14.05 -20.02 16.97
C THR A 172 -14.75 -21.34 16.61
N HIS A 173 -16.04 -21.46 16.90
CA HIS A 173 -16.84 -22.63 16.48
C HIS A 173 -17.38 -22.41 15.07
N ASN A 174 -17.32 -23.45 14.24
CA ASN A 174 -17.86 -23.39 12.90
C ASN A 174 -19.40 -23.38 12.95
N ALA A 175 -20.02 -22.22 12.73
CA ALA A 175 -21.47 -22.06 12.76
C ALA A 175 -22.24 -22.97 11.79
N ARG A 176 -21.62 -23.46 10.70
CA ARG A 176 -22.26 -24.36 9.73
C ARG A 176 -22.38 -25.80 10.22
N THR A 177 -21.44 -26.28 11.04
CA THR A 177 -21.37 -27.70 11.41
C THR A 177 -21.35 -27.97 12.91
N ASP A 178 -21.07 -26.96 13.73
CA ASP A 178 -20.94 -26.98 15.20
C ASP A 178 -19.94 -28.01 15.77
N LYS A 179 -19.28 -28.79 14.90
CA LYS A 179 -18.36 -29.87 15.25
C LYS A 179 -16.89 -29.52 15.01
N HIS A 180 -16.63 -28.57 14.11
CA HIS A 180 -15.27 -28.17 13.76
C HIS A 180 -14.89 -26.84 14.39
N ALA A 181 -13.66 -26.74 14.88
CA ALA A 181 -13.07 -25.47 15.27
C ALA A 181 -12.50 -24.76 14.04
N VAL A 182 -12.76 -23.47 13.93
CA VAL A 182 -12.09 -22.56 13.00
C VAL A 182 -10.93 -21.91 13.77
N PHE A 183 -9.75 -21.90 13.16
CA PHE A 183 -8.56 -21.22 13.70
C PHE A 183 -8.34 -19.96 12.88
N GLU A 184 -9.05 -18.89 13.23
CA GLU A 184 -8.98 -17.62 12.49
C GLU A 184 -7.61 -16.96 12.69
N PRO A 185 -6.83 -16.73 11.63
CA PRO A 185 -5.61 -15.94 11.73
C PRO A 185 -5.96 -14.47 11.93
N VAL A 186 -5.60 -13.92 13.09
CA VAL A 186 -5.77 -12.50 13.42
C VAL A 186 -4.41 -11.83 13.39
N VAL A 187 -4.27 -10.80 12.55
CA VAL A 187 -3.05 -10.00 12.45
C VAL A 187 -3.18 -8.76 13.33
N HIS A 188 -2.18 -8.54 14.19
CA HIS A 188 -2.13 -7.39 15.09
C HIS A 188 -1.20 -6.33 14.50
N ALA A 189 -1.78 -5.20 14.08
CA ALA A 189 -1.09 -4.17 13.31
C ALA A 189 0.03 -3.45 14.09
N ASP A 190 -0.06 -3.44 15.42
CA ASP A 190 0.93 -2.86 16.32
C ASP A 190 2.24 -3.68 16.36
N ALA A 191 2.17 -5.00 16.17
CA ALA A 191 3.31 -5.90 16.15
C ALA A 191 3.72 -6.35 14.73
N CYS A 192 2.80 -6.32 13.76
CA CYS A 192 3.10 -6.69 12.38
C CYS A 192 4.17 -5.78 11.76
N THR A 193 5.20 -6.39 11.19
CA THR A 193 6.29 -5.64 10.55
C THR A 193 6.05 -5.37 9.08
N GLY A 194 5.13 -6.10 8.45
CA GLY A 194 4.89 -6.07 7.01
C GLY A 194 5.96 -6.78 6.19
N CYS A 195 6.67 -7.77 6.75
CA CYS A 195 7.76 -8.45 6.05
C CYS A 195 7.32 -9.25 4.80
N GLY A 196 6.05 -9.64 4.70
CA GLY A 196 5.54 -10.35 3.52
C GLY A 196 5.66 -11.87 3.54
N LYS A 197 6.37 -12.46 4.51
CA LYS A 197 6.55 -13.92 4.60
C LYS A 197 5.23 -14.70 4.58
N CYS A 198 4.21 -14.19 5.27
CA CYS A 198 2.89 -14.80 5.31
C CYS A 198 2.17 -14.80 3.95
N GLU A 199 2.35 -13.75 3.14
CA GLU A 199 1.78 -13.66 1.78
C GLU A 199 2.52 -14.58 0.81
N LYS A 200 3.87 -14.62 0.88
CA LYS A 200 4.67 -15.53 0.08
C LYS A 200 4.31 -16.99 0.35
N SER A 201 4.17 -17.36 1.62
CA SER A 201 3.91 -18.74 2.02
C SER A 201 2.45 -19.14 1.96
N CYS A 202 1.53 -18.23 1.60
CA CYS A 202 0.14 -18.60 1.37
C CYS A 202 0.08 -19.67 0.26
N VAL A 203 -0.49 -20.83 0.59
CA VAL A 203 -0.52 -22.02 -0.28
C VAL A 203 -1.48 -21.88 -1.47
N LEU A 204 -2.32 -20.85 -1.48
CA LEU A 204 -3.23 -20.56 -2.58
C LEU A 204 -2.45 -19.92 -3.75
N GLU A 205 -2.93 -20.10 -4.98
CA GLU A 205 -2.35 -19.45 -6.17
C GLU A 205 -2.38 -17.92 -6.04
N VAL A 206 -3.56 -17.39 -5.68
CA VAL A 206 -3.79 -16.01 -5.27
C VAL A 206 -3.92 -15.97 -3.75
N ALA A 207 -3.02 -15.23 -3.09
CA ALA A 207 -2.96 -15.23 -1.63
C ALA A 207 -4.21 -14.60 -0.99
N ALA A 208 -4.81 -15.30 -0.03
CA ALA A 208 -5.91 -14.78 0.79
C ALA A 208 -5.46 -13.77 1.86
N ILE A 209 -4.17 -13.80 2.21
CA ILE A 209 -3.51 -12.83 3.07
C ILE A 209 -2.54 -11.99 2.23
N LYS A 210 -2.67 -10.66 2.30
CA LYS A 210 -1.80 -9.73 1.59
C LYS A 210 -1.21 -8.72 2.54
N VAL A 211 0.00 -8.26 2.27
CA VAL A 211 0.64 -7.17 2.99
C VAL A 211 0.42 -5.87 2.23
N LEU A 212 -0.20 -4.91 2.91
CA LEU A 212 -0.51 -3.61 2.33
C LEU A 212 0.23 -2.52 3.10
N PRO A 213 0.47 -1.35 2.49
CA PRO A 213 1.01 -0.20 3.20
C PRO A 213 0.14 0.16 4.40
N LEU A 214 0.78 0.66 5.48
CA LEU A 214 0.10 1.00 6.74
C LEU A 214 -1.11 1.91 6.55
N ALA A 215 -0.98 2.91 5.67
CA ALA A 215 -2.04 3.88 5.40
C ALA A 215 -3.31 3.25 4.80
N ILE A 216 -3.22 2.04 4.24
CA ILE A 216 -4.35 1.31 3.65
C ILE A 216 -4.81 0.18 4.56
N ALA A 217 -3.89 -0.57 5.14
CA ALA A 217 -4.24 -1.70 6.00
C ALA A 217 -4.84 -1.29 7.35
N THR A 218 -4.54 -0.08 7.85
CA THR A 218 -4.94 0.32 9.21
C THR A 218 -5.91 1.49 9.20
N GLY A 219 -7.04 1.33 9.88
CA GLY A 219 -7.96 2.42 10.19
C GLY A 219 -7.54 3.17 11.46
N ARG A 220 -8.15 4.34 11.69
CA ARG A 220 -8.04 5.07 12.96
C ARG A 220 -9.43 5.36 13.50
N ILE A 221 -9.58 5.15 14.80
CA ILE A 221 -10.77 5.56 15.52
C ILE A 221 -10.76 7.10 15.58
N GLY A 222 -11.90 7.74 15.27
CA GLY A 222 -12.01 9.20 15.35
C GLY A 222 -11.84 9.70 16.79
N GLU A 223 -11.23 10.88 16.98
CA GLU A 223 -10.86 11.41 18.30
C GLU A 223 -12.05 11.58 19.27
N HIS A 224 -13.27 11.66 18.73
CA HIS A 224 -14.50 11.79 19.51
C HIS A 224 -15.00 10.45 20.09
N TYR A 225 -14.56 9.30 19.55
CA TYR A 225 -14.88 7.99 20.11
C TYR A 225 -13.90 7.66 21.24
N LYS A 226 -14.39 7.70 22.46
CA LYS A 226 -13.63 7.32 23.65
C LYS A 226 -13.92 5.88 24.03
N LEU A 227 -12.86 5.09 24.18
CA LEU A 227 -12.98 3.70 24.60
C LEU A 227 -13.22 3.64 26.11
N GLY A 228 -14.38 3.12 26.52
CA GLY A 228 -14.80 3.15 27.92
C GLY A 228 -13.81 2.52 28.89
N TRP A 229 -13.11 1.45 28.48
CA TRP A 229 -12.09 0.80 29.31
C TRP A 229 -10.81 1.64 29.46
N GLU A 230 -10.40 2.38 28.44
CA GLU A 230 -9.25 3.28 28.53
C GLU A 230 -9.55 4.48 29.43
N GLU A 231 -10.74 5.06 29.26
CA GLU A 231 -11.16 6.18 30.10
C GLU A 231 -11.40 5.75 31.55
N LYS A 232 -11.93 4.55 31.78
CA LYS A 232 -12.02 3.94 33.11
C LYS A 232 -10.66 3.79 33.76
N LYS A 233 -9.65 3.33 33.00
CA LYS A 233 -8.27 3.23 33.49
C LYS A 233 -7.67 4.60 33.84
N LYS A 234 -7.97 5.65 33.07
CA LYS A 234 -7.52 7.03 33.36
C LYS A 234 -8.22 7.63 34.57
N ALA A 235 -9.54 7.44 34.69
CA ALA A 235 -10.36 8.04 35.74
C ALA A 235 -10.39 7.24 37.05
N GLY A 236 -9.86 6.01 37.05
CA GLY A 236 -9.90 5.08 38.20
C GLY A 236 -11.29 4.52 38.51
N ARG A 237 -12.32 4.93 37.76
CA ARG A 237 -13.71 4.50 37.88
C ARG A 237 -14.39 4.55 36.51
N GLU A 238 -15.48 3.82 36.37
CA GLU A 238 -16.26 3.84 35.14
C GLU A 238 -16.90 5.22 34.93
N LEU A 239 -16.78 5.76 33.71
CA LEU A 239 -17.33 7.08 33.40
C LEU A 239 -18.87 7.06 33.30
N VAL A 240 -19.45 5.91 32.95
CA VAL A 240 -20.89 5.69 32.87
C VAL A 240 -21.24 4.53 33.80
N PRO A 241 -21.65 4.79 35.04
CA PRO A 241 -21.78 3.76 36.08
C PRO A 241 -23.00 2.85 35.88
N ASP A 242 -24.03 3.31 35.18
CA ASP A 242 -25.29 2.60 35.01
C ASP A 242 -25.55 2.24 33.54
N ILE A 243 -25.95 1.00 33.29
CA ILE A 243 -26.52 0.61 31.98
C ILE A 243 -27.88 1.30 31.87
N ILE A 244 -27.93 2.44 31.18
CA ILE A 244 -29.18 3.10 30.86
C ILE A 244 -29.98 2.13 29.98
N LYS A 245 -31.08 1.61 30.53
CA LYS A 245 -31.99 0.73 29.81
C LYS A 245 -32.76 1.57 28.78
N LEU A 246 -32.20 1.67 27.57
CA LEU A 246 -32.86 2.35 26.45
C LEU A 246 -34.13 1.57 26.07
N PRO A 247 -35.22 2.26 25.66
CA PRO A 247 -36.43 1.60 25.21
C PRO A 247 -36.12 0.72 23.99
N THR A 248 -36.31 -0.59 24.13
CA THR A 248 -36.11 -1.55 23.04
C THR A 248 -37.21 -1.36 22.00
N ARG A 249 -36.86 -0.88 20.81
CA ARG A 249 -37.76 -0.93 19.65
C ARG A 249 -37.79 -2.38 19.15
N ALA A 250 -38.79 -3.16 19.58
CA ALA A 250 -39.05 -4.45 18.96
C ALA A 250 -39.60 -4.20 17.53
N PRO A 251 -39.16 -4.95 16.51
CA PRO A 251 -39.82 -4.91 15.21
C PRO A 251 -41.30 -5.30 15.42
N GLU A 252 -42.21 -4.54 14.81
CA GLU A 252 -43.64 -4.85 14.84
C GLU A 252 -43.85 -6.21 14.17
N VAL A 253 -44.10 -7.24 14.98
CA VAL A 253 -44.51 -8.54 14.48
C VAL A 253 -45.98 -8.40 14.09
N THR A 254 -46.24 -8.06 12.83
CA THR A 254 -47.58 -8.22 12.25
C THR A 254 -47.94 -9.70 12.32
N LYS A 255 -48.96 -10.02 13.13
CA LYS A 255 -49.59 -11.34 13.22
C LYS A 255 -50.28 -11.74 11.93
#